data_AF-A0A6I3MGS2-F1
#
_entry.id   AF-A0A6I3MGS2-F1
#
_cell.length_a   1.000
_cell.length_b   1.000
_cell.length_c   1.000
_cell.angle_alpha   90.00
_cell.angle_beta   90.00
_cell.angle_gamma   90.00
#
_symmetry.space_group_name_H-M   'P 1'
#
loop_
_entity.id
_entity.type
_entity.pdbx_description
1 polymer ?
#
loop_
_entity_poly.entity_id
_entity_poly.type
_entity_poly.pdbx_seq_one_letter_code
_entity_poly.pdbx_strand_id
1 'polypeptide(L)'
;MIEIGGTAKKVGDFLKDYLSVIIVIPAAIGGAWQAVELMNISIPFIRFFSISQVVPDGLVVLLAMIGGIIPMSIGAIFGYVFGEVNPVIIKKEEMTDEEKIVRNGVYLKTNQTIFLITTLFCLVWYFCIIFFDNNDKSFYWFALYLCTAIGILALQYFSMHNLLVSHKIKAFKLFSTIKVTFLGVFLIIIVTLSKQVHQKFLITNNFINLERVNAIISKKFPTSKNEILYFNDKYLFYKITFTKAKSKDSKEFGDKIYILELNQLFDKNEN
;
A
#
# COMPACT_ATOMS: atom_id res chain seq x y z
N MET A 1 42.66 -3.17 -1.52
CA MET A 1 42.28 -1.75 -1.75
C MET A 1 41.96 -1.43 -3.22
N ILE A 2 42.46 -2.18 -4.21
CA ILE A 2 42.21 -1.93 -5.66
C ILE A 2 40.82 -2.41 -6.14
N GLU A 3 40.24 -3.44 -5.53
CA GLU A 3 38.92 -3.97 -5.94
C GLU A 3 37.74 -3.00 -5.69
N ILE A 4 37.84 -2.12 -4.70
CA ILE A 4 36.77 -1.17 -4.34
C ILE A 4 36.57 -0.13 -5.47
N GLY A 5 37.64 0.28 -6.16
CA GLY A 5 37.57 1.24 -7.26
C GLY A 5 36.87 0.69 -8.51
N GLY A 6 37.05 -0.61 -8.80
CA GLY A 6 36.37 -1.27 -9.91
C GLY A 6 34.85 -1.36 -9.70
N THR A 7 34.42 -1.68 -8.48
CA THR A 7 33.00 -1.77 -8.13
C THR A 7 32.33 -0.39 -8.13
N ALA A 8 32.97 0.64 -7.58
CA ALA A 8 32.43 1.99 -7.57
C ALA A 8 32.22 2.54 -8.98
N LYS A 9 33.17 2.31 -9.90
CA LYS A 9 33.04 2.72 -11.30
C LYS A 9 31.86 2.03 -11.99
N LYS A 10 31.71 0.71 -11.82
CA LYS A 10 30.57 -0.05 -12.37
C LYS A 10 29.22 0.45 -11.87
N VAL A 11 29.11 0.80 -10.59
CA VAL A 11 27.89 1.38 -10.02
C VAL A 11 27.61 2.76 -10.61
N GLY A 12 28.64 3.61 -10.77
CA GLY A 12 28.51 4.91 -11.39
C GLY A 12 28.06 4.84 -12.86
N ASP A 13 28.67 3.94 -13.63
CA ASP A 13 28.30 3.70 -15.03
C ASP A 13 26.85 3.19 -15.13
N PHE A 14 26.46 2.23 -14.28
CA PHE A 14 25.07 1.77 -14.20
C PHE A 14 24.08 2.89 -13.87
N LEU A 15 24.35 3.69 -12.84
CA LEU A 15 23.46 4.81 -12.47
C LEU A 15 23.33 5.82 -13.59
N LYS A 16 24.41 6.07 -14.33
CA LYS A 16 24.39 6.98 -15.48
C LYS A 16 23.54 6.42 -16.63
N ASP A 17 23.69 5.14 -16.94
CA ASP A 17 22.97 4.48 -18.02
C ASP A 17 21.46 4.38 -17.75
N TYR A 18 21.06 4.27 -16.47
CA TYR A 18 19.67 4.15 -16.06
C TYR A 18 19.08 5.40 -15.37
N LEU A 19 19.82 6.52 -15.32
CA LEU A 19 19.39 7.73 -14.60
C LEU A 19 18.01 8.20 -15.07
N SER A 20 17.78 8.20 -16.38
CA SER A 20 16.49 8.58 -16.95
C SER A 20 15.36 7.69 -16.46
N VAL A 21 15.58 6.38 -16.36
CA VAL A 21 14.59 5.43 -15.86
C VAL A 21 14.32 5.64 -14.37
N ILE A 22 15.39 5.86 -13.59
CA ILE A 22 15.34 6.11 -12.14
C ILE A 22 14.54 7.39 -11.82
N ILE A 23 14.55 8.39 -12.70
CA ILE A 23 13.79 9.63 -12.50
C ILE A 23 12.37 9.51 -13.06
N VAL A 24 12.21 8.94 -14.26
CA VAL A 24 10.93 8.88 -14.97
C VAL A 24 9.93 7.95 -14.28
N ILE A 25 10.38 6.80 -13.74
CA ILE A 25 9.47 5.85 -13.09
C ILE A 25 8.83 6.46 -11.82
N PRO A 26 9.59 6.99 -10.84
CA PRO A 26 9.00 7.70 -9.71
C PRO A 26 8.13 8.86 -10.18
N ALA A 27 8.58 9.67 -11.15
CA ALA A 27 7.78 10.79 -11.62
C ALA A 27 6.42 10.34 -12.19
N ALA A 28 6.38 9.28 -13.00
CA ALA A 28 5.13 8.76 -13.54
C ALA A 28 4.20 8.25 -12.42
N ILE A 29 4.75 7.51 -11.45
CA ILE A 29 4.00 6.97 -10.30
C ILE A 29 3.46 8.11 -9.42
N GLY A 30 4.29 9.08 -9.07
CA GLY A 30 3.90 10.21 -8.23
C GLY A 30 2.89 11.13 -8.92
N GLY A 31 3.05 11.35 -10.23
CA GLY A 31 2.06 12.10 -11.01
C GLY A 31 0.71 11.39 -11.08
N ALA A 32 0.70 10.07 -11.31
CA ALA A 32 -0.53 9.29 -11.27
C ALA A 32 -1.19 9.34 -9.87
N TRP A 33 -0.39 9.21 -8.81
CA TRP A 33 -0.86 9.30 -7.42
C TRP A 33 -1.50 10.66 -7.12
N GLN A 34 -0.78 11.77 -7.38
CA GLN A 34 -1.30 13.12 -7.17
C GLN A 34 -2.57 13.40 -7.97
N ALA A 35 -2.64 12.91 -9.22
CA ALA A 35 -3.82 13.08 -10.04
C ALA A 35 -5.04 12.35 -9.44
N VAL A 36 -4.86 11.11 -8.96
CA VAL A 36 -5.91 10.34 -8.28
C VAL A 36 -6.37 11.05 -7.01
N GLU A 37 -5.44 11.55 -6.19
CA GLU A 37 -5.76 12.32 -4.98
C GLU A 37 -6.62 13.55 -5.28
N LEU A 38 -6.23 14.36 -6.27
CA LEU A 38 -7.01 15.53 -6.66
C LEU A 38 -8.38 15.17 -7.27
N MET A 39 -8.44 14.13 -8.10
CA MET A 39 -9.69 13.63 -8.69
C MET A 39 -10.67 13.10 -7.65
N ASN A 40 -10.17 12.50 -6.55
CA ASN A 40 -10.99 12.04 -5.43
C ASN A 40 -11.69 13.20 -4.71
N ILE A 41 -11.13 14.42 -4.76
CA ILE A 41 -11.79 15.62 -4.26
C ILE A 41 -12.77 16.14 -5.34
N SER A 42 -12.26 16.46 -6.53
CA SER A 42 -13.04 16.85 -7.71
C SER A 42 -12.14 16.97 -8.94
N ILE A 43 -12.62 16.57 -10.11
CA ILE A 43 -11.87 16.64 -11.39
C ILE A 43 -11.25 18.02 -11.66
N PRO A 44 -11.93 19.18 -11.45
CA PRO A 44 -11.34 20.49 -11.68
C PRO A 44 -10.09 20.78 -10.84
N PHE A 45 -9.88 20.06 -9.73
CA PHE A 45 -8.73 20.27 -8.86
C PHE A 45 -7.42 19.73 -9.41
N ILE A 46 -7.44 18.95 -10.50
CA ILE A 46 -6.23 18.54 -11.24
C ILE A 46 -5.38 19.77 -11.65
N ARG A 47 -5.98 20.94 -11.85
CA ARG A 47 -5.22 22.17 -12.18
C ARG A 47 -4.25 22.64 -11.08
N PHE A 48 -4.42 22.12 -9.85
CA PHE A 48 -3.56 22.43 -8.72
C PHE A 48 -2.43 21.40 -8.53
N PHE A 49 -2.22 20.52 -9.53
CA PHE A 49 -1.13 19.55 -9.57
C PHE A 49 0.25 20.19 -9.37
N SER A 50 1.10 19.56 -8.55
CA SER A 50 2.42 20.09 -8.19
C SER A 50 3.56 19.28 -8.79
N ILE A 51 4.12 19.78 -9.89
CA ILE A 51 5.24 19.15 -10.62
C ILE A 51 6.48 18.95 -9.72
N SER A 52 6.75 19.87 -8.80
CA SER A 52 7.89 19.82 -7.87
C SER A 52 7.80 18.65 -6.89
N GLN A 53 6.58 18.21 -6.55
CA GLN A 53 6.35 17.10 -5.62
C GLN A 53 6.17 15.74 -6.28
N VAL A 54 6.01 15.71 -7.61
CA VAL A 54 5.80 14.48 -8.38
C VAL A 54 6.91 13.44 -8.13
N VAL A 55 8.17 13.85 -8.14
CA VAL A 55 9.29 12.91 -7.91
C VAL A 55 9.35 12.43 -6.45
N PRO A 56 9.33 13.31 -5.43
CA PRO A 56 9.25 12.89 -4.03
C PRO A 56 8.09 11.94 -3.73
N ASP A 57 6.88 12.26 -4.16
CA ASP A 57 5.69 11.43 -3.94
C ASP A 57 5.83 10.08 -4.64
N GLY A 58 6.37 10.10 -5.86
CA GLY A 58 6.72 8.91 -6.62
C GLY A 58 7.71 7.99 -5.90
N LEU A 59 8.75 8.57 -5.29
CA LEU A 59 9.72 7.83 -4.50
C LEU A 59 9.09 7.24 -3.23
N VAL A 60 8.23 7.98 -2.54
CA VAL A 60 7.50 7.47 -1.37
C VAL A 60 6.64 6.26 -1.75
N VAL A 61 5.85 6.39 -2.82
CA VAL A 61 5.02 5.28 -3.31
C VAL A 61 5.89 4.10 -3.76
N LEU A 62 6.98 4.36 -4.47
CA LEU A 62 7.91 3.31 -4.91
C LEU A 62 8.55 2.60 -3.71
N LEU A 63 8.98 3.33 -2.68
CA LEU A 63 9.53 2.75 -1.45
C LEU A 63 8.48 1.91 -0.71
N ALA A 64 7.22 2.37 -0.67
CA ALA A 64 6.11 1.59 -0.12
C ALA A 64 5.85 0.31 -0.94
N MET A 65 5.91 0.39 -2.27
CA MET A 65 5.77 -0.76 -3.16
C MET A 65 6.94 -1.74 -2.99
N ILE A 66 8.18 -1.27 -2.98
CA ILE A 66 9.37 -2.10 -2.75
C ILE A 66 9.29 -2.76 -1.37
N GLY A 67 8.94 -1.99 -0.33
CA GLY A 67 8.73 -2.51 1.02
C GLY A 67 7.65 -3.60 1.09
N GLY A 68 6.59 -3.49 0.28
CA GLY A 68 5.55 -4.50 0.16
C GLY A 68 5.92 -5.71 -0.72
N ILE A 69 6.67 -5.48 -1.80
CA ILE A 69 7.05 -6.52 -2.76
C ILE A 69 8.20 -7.37 -2.23
N ILE A 70 9.19 -6.78 -1.54
CA ILE A 70 10.35 -7.50 -1.00
C ILE A 70 9.90 -8.73 -0.18
N PRO A 71 8.96 -8.62 0.78
CA PRO A 71 8.40 -9.77 1.49
C PRO A 71 7.78 -10.85 0.58
N MET A 72 7.06 -10.47 -0.49
CA MET A 72 6.54 -11.44 -1.47
C MET A 72 7.67 -12.19 -2.16
N SER A 73 8.68 -11.45 -2.61
CA SER A 73 9.84 -12.03 -3.26
C SER A 73 10.70 -12.84 -2.30
N ILE A 74 10.74 -12.53 -1.00
CA ILE A 74 11.40 -13.38 0.01
C ILE A 74 10.70 -14.75 0.05
N GLY A 75 9.37 -14.82 0.02
CA GLY A 75 8.66 -16.11 -0.08
C GLY A 75 9.04 -16.91 -1.34
N ALA A 76 9.11 -16.23 -2.49
CA ALA A 76 9.53 -16.84 -3.75
C ALA A 76 11.02 -17.24 -3.77
N ILE A 77 11.90 -16.41 -3.19
CA ILE A 77 13.34 -16.66 -3.04
C ILE A 77 13.57 -17.79 -2.06
N PHE A 78 12.85 -17.85 -0.95
CA PHE A 78 12.91 -18.99 -0.03
C PHE A 78 12.45 -20.26 -0.75
N GLY A 79 11.35 -20.20 -1.49
CA GLY A 79 10.89 -21.29 -2.35
C GLY A 79 11.85 -21.62 -3.50
N TYR A 80 12.79 -20.75 -3.86
CA TYR A 80 13.82 -21.04 -4.86
C TYR A 80 15.12 -21.57 -4.23
N VAL A 81 15.56 -20.96 -3.13
CA VAL A 81 16.83 -21.21 -2.42
C VAL A 81 16.76 -22.46 -1.57
N PHE A 82 15.67 -22.64 -0.81
CA PHE A 82 15.39 -23.90 -0.10
C PHE A 82 14.77 -24.94 -1.03
N GLY A 83 14.72 -24.58 -2.33
CA GLY A 83 14.06 -25.30 -3.39
C GLY A 83 12.54 -25.25 -3.23
N GLU A 84 11.85 -25.47 -4.34
CA GLU A 84 10.82 -26.50 -4.29
C GLU A 84 11.50 -27.59 -3.48
N VAL A 85 10.95 -27.97 -2.32
CA VAL A 85 11.30 -29.25 -1.73
C VAL A 85 10.98 -30.19 -2.87
N ASN A 86 11.99 -30.43 -3.70
CA ASN A 86 11.92 -30.99 -5.02
C ASN A 86 11.44 -32.35 -4.62
N PRO A 87 10.13 -32.61 -4.70
CA PRO A 87 9.53 -33.56 -3.78
C PRO A 87 10.16 -34.84 -4.22
N VAL A 88 11.12 -35.34 -3.41
CA VAL A 88 12.36 -35.96 -3.92
C VAL A 88 12.01 -36.63 -5.23
N ILE A 89 12.50 -36.10 -6.36
CA ILE A 89 12.42 -36.81 -7.65
C ILE A 89 13.36 -38.00 -7.49
N ILE A 90 13.03 -38.88 -6.54
CA ILE A 90 13.33 -40.29 -6.56
C ILE A 90 12.83 -40.65 -7.93
N LYS A 91 13.78 -41.04 -8.79
CA LYS A 91 13.52 -41.42 -10.17
C LYS A 91 12.22 -42.22 -10.15
N LYS A 92 11.23 -41.72 -10.89
CA LYS A 92 9.83 -42.18 -10.91
C LYS A 92 9.68 -43.70 -11.17
N GLU A 93 10.79 -44.31 -11.57
CA GLU A 93 11.02 -45.68 -11.98
C GLU A 93 11.17 -46.67 -10.81
N GLU A 94 11.43 -46.23 -9.56
CA GLU A 94 11.65 -47.17 -8.43
C GLU A 94 10.56 -47.19 -7.35
N MET A 95 9.60 -46.26 -7.37
CA MET A 95 8.53 -46.22 -6.36
C MET A 95 7.30 -47.04 -6.79
N THR A 96 6.85 -47.91 -5.89
CA THR A 96 5.60 -48.66 -6.03
C THR A 96 4.39 -47.73 -6.07
N ASP A 97 3.29 -48.18 -6.67
CA ASP A 97 2.06 -47.37 -6.77
C ASP A 97 1.47 -47.04 -5.38
N GLU A 98 1.63 -47.95 -4.41
CA GLU A 98 1.22 -47.72 -3.02
C GLU A 98 2.03 -46.57 -2.37
N GLU A 99 3.35 -46.54 -2.54
CA GLU A 99 4.20 -45.46 -2.02
C GLU A 99 3.85 -44.10 -2.65
N LYS A 100 3.50 -44.09 -3.94
CA LYS A 100 3.03 -42.86 -4.64
C LYS A 100 1.73 -42.35 -4.03
N ILE A 101 0.78 -43.23 -3.73
CA ILE A 101 -0.51 -42.87 -3.13
C ILE A 101 -0.30 -42.32 -1.71
N VAL A 102 0.48 -43.01 -0.87
CA VAL A 102 0.76 -42.60 0.51
C VAL A 102 1.46 -41.25 0.54
N ARG A 103 2.50 -41.06 -0.28
CA ARG A 103 3.28 -39.80 -0.34
C ARG A 103 2.42 -38.62 -0.82
N ASN A 104 1.61 -38.82 -1.86
CA ASN A 104 0.69 -37.78 -2.33
C ASN A 104 -0.36 -37.44 -1.27
N GLY A 105 -0.85 -38.44 -0.52
CA GLY A 105 -1.77 -38.24 0.59
C GLY A 105 -1.16 -37.40 1.72
N VAL A 106 0.09 -37.69 2.12
CA VAL A 106 0.81 -36.91 3.14
C VAL A 106 1.06 -35.48 2.65
N TYR A 107 1.56 -35.30 1.43
CA TYR A 107 1.81 -33.98 0.84
C TYR A 107 0.54 -33.13 0.74
N LEU A 108 -0.59 -33.74 0.36
CA LEU A 108 -1.89 -33.08 0.30
C LEU A 108 -2.34 -32.62 1.69
N LYS A 109 -2.29 -33.51 2.69
CA LYS A 109 -2.64 -33.20 4.08
C LYS A 109 -1.77 -32.08 4.64
N THR A 110 -0.46 -32.09 4.37
CA THR A 110 0.45 -31.03 4.81
C THR A 110 0.08 -29.67 4.21
N ASN A 111 -0.15 -29.58 2.90
CA ASN A 111 -0.54 -28.31 2.26
C ASN A 111 -1.93 -27.83 2.72
N GLN A 112 -2.88 -28.73 2.96
CA GLN A 112 -4.18 -28.39 3.55
C GLN A 112 -4.01 -27.81 4.96
N THR A 113 -3.19 -28.44 5.80
CA THR A 113 -2.90 -27.95 7.16
C THR A 113 -2.20 -26.60 7.12
N ILE A 114 -1.21 -26.40 6.25
CA ILE A 114 -0.55 -25.10 6.07
C ILE A 114 -1.55 -24.02 5.65
N PHE A 115 -2.42 -24.34 4.68
CA PHE A 115 -3.47 -23.42 4.22
C PHE A 115 -4.45 -23.05 5.35
N LEU A 116 -4.90 -24.01 6.15
CA LEU A 116 -5.79 -23.76 7.28
C LEU A 116 -5.12 -22.91 8.37
N ILE A 117 -3.88 -23.24 8.75
CA ILE A 117 -3.12 -22.50 9.77
C ILE A 117 -2.87 -21.06 9.32
N THR A 118 -2.43 -20.86 8.07
CA THR A 118 -2.19 -19.52 7.52
C THR A 118 -3.47 -18.70 7.42
N THR A 119 -4.60 -19.33 7.05
CA THR A 119 -5.91 -18.66 7.04
C THR A 119 -6.36 -18.26 8.44
N LEU A 120 -6.24 -19.16 9.43
CA LEU A 120 -6.56 -18.84 10.82
C LEU A 120 -5.67 -17.71 11.34
N PHE A 121 -4.37 -17.75 11.04
CA PHE A 121 -3.44 -16.69 11.40
C PHE A 121 -3.82 -15.36 10.75
N CYS A 122 -4.22 -15.34 9.47
CA CYS A 122 -4.78 -14.15 8.80
C CYS A 122 -5.98 -13.57 9.54
N LEU A 123 -6.93 -14.41 9.99
CA LEU A 123 -8.12 -13.98 10.71
C LEU A 123 -7.79 -13.40 12.08
N VAL A 124 -6.94 -14.08 12.86
CA VAL A 124 -6.46 -13.60 14.16
C VAL A 124 -5.72 -12.28 13.98
N TRP A 125 -4.87 -12.20 12.97
CA TRP A 125 -4.07 -11.03 12.68
C TRP A 125 -4.92 -9.83 12.24
N TYR A 126 -5.92 -10.04 11.37
CA TYR A 126 -6.91 -9.03 11.01
C TYR A 126 -7.70 -8.55 12.24
N PHE A 127 -8.11 -9.48 13.10
CA PHE A 127 -8.77 -9.15 14.37
C PHE A 127 -7.85 -8.33 15.27
N CYS A 128 -6.56 -8.67 15.37
CA CYS A 128 -5.59 -7.89 16.12
C CYS A 128 -5.41 -6.48 15.58
N ILE A 129 -5.46 -6.27 14.26
CA ILE A 129 -5.42 -4.92 13.69
C ILE A 129 -6.64 -4.14 14.15
N ILE A 130 -7.85 -4.66 13.94
CA ILE A 130 -9.08 -3.95 14.30
C ILE A 130 -9.16 -3.66 15.80
N PHE A 131 -8.80 -4.64 16.63
CA PHE A 131 -9.02 -4.56 18.06
C PHE A 131 -7.92 -3.78 18.80
N PHE A 132 -6.69 -3.82 18.29
CA PHE A 132 -5.57 -3.06 18.85
C PHE A 132 -5.28 -1.77 18.08
N ASP A 133 -6.19 -1.27 17.25
CA ASP A 133 -6.07 0.04 16.58
C ASP A 133 -6.24 1.18 17.60
N ASN A 134 -5.35 1.26 18.58
CA ASN A 134 -5.17 2.45 19.39
C ASN A 134 -4.49 3.51 18.52
N ASN A 135 -5.06 4.72 18.54
CA ASN A 135 -4.88 5.83 17.58
C ASN A 135 -3.44 6.28 17.25
N ASP A 136 -2.41 5.82 17.97
CA ASP A 136 -1.02 6.30 17.82
C ASP A 136 -0.01 5.25 17.34
N LYS A 137 -0.46 4.17 16.68
CA LYS A 137 0.51 3.23 16.09
C LYS A 137 1.30 3.90 14.97
N SER A 138 2.61 3.97 15.20
CA SER A 138 3.62 4.47 14.26
C SER A 138 3.55 3.76 12.91
N PHE A 139 3.99 4.45 11.86
CA PHE A 139 4.08 3.93 10.49
C PHE A 139 4.80 2.57 10.41
N TYR A 140 5.76 2.32 11.32
CA TYR A 140 6.44 1.04 11.43
C TYR A 140 5.49 -0.15 11.63
N TRP A 141 4.50 -0.01 12.52
CA TRP A 141 3.51 -1.06 12.76
C TRP A 141 2.66 -1.30 11.52
N PHE A 142 2.29 -0.24 10.81
CA PHE A 142 1.58 -0.33 9.54
C PHE A 142 2.38 -1.06 8.46
N ALA A 143 3.66 -0.72 8.29
CA ALA A 143 4.54 -1.38 7.33
C ALA A 143 4.76 -2.85 7.70
N LEU A 144 5.01 -3.15 8.98
CA LEU A 144 5.11 -4.52 9.48
C LEU A 144 3.82 -5.28 9.18
N TYR A 145 2.67 -4.63 9.40
CA TYR A 145 1.40 -5.24 9.13
C TYR A 145 1.24 -5.61 7.66
N LEU A 146 1.52 -4.66 6.78
CA LEU A 146 1.49 -4.87 5.34
C LEU A 146 2.37 -6.06 4.91
N CYS A 147 3.62 -6.09 5.37
CA CYS A 147 4.56 -7.17 5.08
C CYS A 147 4.01 -8.53 5.54
N THR A 148 3.41 -8.61 6.73
CA THR A 148 2.82 -9.85 7.23
C THR A 148 1.58 -10.30 6.45
N ALA A 149 0.65 -9.40 6.12
CA ALA A 149 -0.54 -9.74 5.31
C ALA A 149 -0.12 -10.32 3.96
N ILE A 150 0.81 -9.64 3.30
CA ILE A 150 1.35 -10.03 2.02
C ILE A 150 2.05 -11.40 2.08
N GLY A 151 2.87 -11.64 3.10
CA GLY A 151 3.55 -12.92 3.31
C GLY A 151 2.56 -14.07 3.48
N ILE A 152 1.49 -13.86 4.26
CA ILE A 152 0.46 -14.89 4.46
C ILE A 152 -0.32 -15.16 3.17
N LEU A 153 -0.67 -14.11 2.44
CA LEU A 153 -1.31 -14.23 1.13
C LEU A 153 -0.44 -15.03 0.16
N ALA A 154 0.87 -14.75 0.09
CA ALA A 154 1.79 -15.54 -0.73
C ALA A 154 1.79 -17.02 -0.33
N LEU A 155 1.88 -17.32 0.98
CA LEU A 155 1.83 -18.71 1.49
C LEU A 155 0.53 -19.42 1.14
N GLN A 156 -0.61 -18.74 1.24
CA GLN A 156 -1.91 -19.29 0.84
C GLN A 156 -1.94 -19.59 -0.66
N TYR A 157 -1.44 -18.67 -1.49
CA TYR A 157 -1.36 -18.86 -2.94
C TYR A 157 -0.50 -20.06 -3.31
N PHE A 158 0.70 -20.19 -2.72
CA PHE A 158 1.59 -21.34 -2.95
C PHE A 158 0.96 -22.65 -2.48
N SER A 159 0.37 -22.68 -1.29
CA SER A 159 -0.31 -23.87 -0.75
C SER A 159 -1.45 -24.30 -1.67
N MET A 160 -2.25 -23.34 -2.15
CA MET A 160 -3.31 -23.61 -3.12
C MET A 160 -2.76 -24.14 -4.45
N HIS A 161 -1.69 -23.52 -4.98
CA HIS A 161 -1.05 -23.96 -6.21
C HIS A 161 -0.59 -25.43 -6.12
N ASN A 162 0.07 -25.79 -5.02
CA ASN A 162 0.57 -27.14 -4.76
C ASN A 162 -0.57 -28.17 -4.67
N LEU A 163 -1.68 -27.82 -4.01
CA LEU A 163 -2.87 -28.67 -3.94
C LEU A 163 -3.44 -28.95 -5.35
N LEU A 164 -3.41 -27.96 -6.24
CA LEU A 164 -3.98 -28.08 -7.58
C LEU A 164 -3.15 -28.97 -8.51
N VAL A 165 -1.82 -28.82 -8.48
CA VAL A 165 -0.91 -29.68 -9.24
C VAL A 165 -1.14 -31.16 -8.87
N SER A 166 -1.47 -31.42 -7.60
CA SER A 166 -1.71 -32.77 -7.09
C SER A 166 -3.06 -33.40 -7.49
N HIS A 167 -4.07 -32.62 -7.93
CA HIS A 167 -5.46 -33.09 -8.09
C HIS A 167 -5.99 -33.14 -9.53
N LYS A 168 -5.09 -33.17 -10.54
CA LYS A 168 -5.36 -33.35 -11.98
C LYS A 168 -6.83 -33.13 -12.42
N ILE A 169 -7.10 -31.91 -12.90
CA ILE A 169 -8.09 -31.55 -13.94
C ILE A 169 -9.54 -31.22 -13.49
N LYS A 170 -10.14 -31.81 -12.45
CA LYS A 170 -11.53 -31.42 -12.08
C LYS A 170 -11.67 -30.13 -11.26
N ALA A 171 -10.57 -29.62 -10.68
CA ALA A 171 -10.57 -28.42 -9.83
C ALA A 171 -10.46 -27.07 -10.59
N PHE A 172 -10.41 -27.08 -11.93
CA PHE A 172 -10.05 -25.88 -12.70
C PHE A 172 -11.06 -24.72 -12.59
N LYS A 173 -12.38 -25.00 -12.60
CA LYS A 173 -13.42 -23.94 -12.45
C LYS A 173 -13.43 -23.34 -11.05
N LEU A 174 -13.38 -24.19 -10.01
CA LEU A 174 -13.31 -23.74 -8.62
C LEU A 174 -12.06 -22.88 -8.38
N PHE A 175 -10.95 -23.24 -9.02
CA PHE A 175 -9.69 -22.49 -8.94
C PHE A 175 -9.73 -21.12 -9.61
N SER A 176 -10.36 -21.02 -10.80
CA SER A 176 -10.55 -19.71 -11.44
C SER A 176 -11.31 -18.78 -10.51
N THR A 177 -12.35 -19.28 -9.84
CA THR A 177 -13.09 -18.51 -8.85
C THR A 177 -12.20 -18.11 -7.68
N ILE A 178 -11.38 -19.02 -7.13
CA ILE A 178 -10.53 -18.69 -5.99
C ILE A 178 -9.45 -17.67 -6.34
N LYS A 179 -8.81 -17.76 -7.52
CA LYS A 179 -7.86 -16.73 -8.00
C LYS A 179 -8.52 -15.35 -8.09
N VAL A 180 -9.73 -15.30 -8.65
CA VAL A 180 -10.50 -14.06 -8.77
C VAL A 180 -10.89 -13.53 -7.39
N THR A 181 -11.33 -14.40 -6.47
CA THR A 181 -11.61 -14.03 -5.07
C THR A 181 -10.37 -13.48 -4.38
N PHE A 182 -9.22 -14.13 -4.58
CA PHE A 182 -7.95 -13.72 -3.99
C PHE A 182 -7.49 -12.36 -4.52
N LEU A 183 -7.60 -12.15 -5.83
CA LEU A 183 -7.38 -10.84 -6.45
C LEU A 183 -8.33 -9.79 -5.88
N GLY A 184 -9.61 -10.13 -5.68
CA GLY A 184 -10.59 -9.24 -5.06
C GLY A 184 -10.22 -8.85 -3.63
N VAL A 185 -9.84 -9.83 -2.79
CA VAL A 185 -9.37 -9.58 -1.42
C VAL A 185 -8.11 -8.72 -1.42
N PHE A 186 -7.16 -9.00 -2.31
CA PHE A 186 -5.94 -8.22 -2.46
C PHE A 186 -6.23 -6.76 -2.85
N LEU A 187 -7.15 -6.53 -3.79
CA LEU A 187 -7.58 -5.18 -4.17
C LEU A 187 -8.26 -4.46 -3.00
N ILE A 188 -9.12 -5.14 -2.22
CA ILE A 188 -9.74 -4.56 -1.02
C ILE A 188 -8.68 -4.17 0.00
N ILE A 189 -7.67 -5.01 0.22
CA ILE A 189 -6.54 -4.72 1.12
C ILE A 189 -5.80 -3.48 0.61
N ILE A 190 -5.42 -3.42 -0.68
CA ILE A 190 -4.76 -2.24 -1.26
C ILE A 190 -5.58 -0.97 -1.05
N VAL A 191 -6.89 -1.00 -1.33
CA VAL A 191 -7.77 0.18 -1.18
C VAL A 191 -7.91 0.59 0.28
N THR A 192 -7.95 -0.36 1.20
CA THR A 192 -8.03 -0.06 2.64
C THR A 192 -6.73 0.54 3.15
N LEU A 193 -5.61 -0.01 2.70
CA LEU A 193 -4.26 0.46 3.05
C LEU A 193 -3.99 1.84 2.46
N SER A 194 -4.39 2.11 1.21
CA SER A 194 -4.16 3.41 0.59
C SER A 194 -4.86 4.53 1.38
N LYS A 195 -6.07 4.27 1.92
CA LYS A 195 -6.76 5.19 2.82
C LYS A 195 -6.00 5.44 4.12
N GLN A 196 -5.47 4.38 4.75
CA GLN A 196 -4.71 4.52 5.99
C GLN A 196 -3.36 5.23 5.78
N VAL A 197 -2.67 4.92 4.67
CA VAL A 197 -1.44 5.62 4.26
C VAL A 197 -1.73 7.09 4.06
N HIS A 198 -2.79 7.42 3.31
CA HIS A 198 -3.20 8.81 3.10
C HIS A 198 -3.40 9.54 4.44
N GLN A 199 -4.18 8.97 5.35
CA GLN A 199 -4.49 9.60 6.64
C GLN A 199 -3.26 9.77 7.54
N LYS A 200 -2.39 8.75 7.63
CA LYS A 200 -1.24 8.76 8.56
C LYS A 200 0.01 9.41 7.99
N PHE A 201 0.26 9.27 6.69
CA PHE A 201 1.49 9.73 6.05
C PHE A 201 1.40 11.20 5.63
N LEU A 202 0.24 11.62 5.09
CA LEU A 202 0.10 12.99 4.62
C LEU A 202 -0.19 13.94 5.77
N ILE A 203 -1.11 13.58 6.67
CA ILE A 203 -1.55 14.48 7.76
C ILE A 203 -0.86 14.05 9.05
N THR A 204 0.40 14.42 9.23
CA THR A 204 1.05 14.20 10.53
C THR A 204 0.60 15.26 11.54
N ASN A 205 0.13 14.81 12.71
CA ASN A 205 -0.36 15.70 13.77
C ASN A 205 0.75 16.54 14.43
N ASN A 206 2.01 16.29 14.09
CA ASN A 206 3.17 16.88 14.76
C ASN A 206 3.68 18.16 14.08
N PHE A 207 2.93 18.72 13.12
CA PHE A 207 3.31 19.99 12.48
C PHE A 207 2.69 21.18 13.23
N ILE A 208 3.52 21.90 14.00
CA ILE A 208 3.13 23.18 14.64
C ILE A 208 2.50 24.16 13.63
N ASN A 209 2.99 24.15 12.39
CA ASN A 209 2.44 25.00 11.34
C ASN A 209 0.96 24.71 11.05
N LEU A 210 0.51 23.46 11.21
CA LEU A 210 -0.90 23.10 11.02
C LEU A 210 -1.80 23.77 12.07
N GLU A 211 -1.31 23.98 13.30
CA GLU A 211 -2.07 24.72 14.31
C GLU A 211 -2.33 26.15 13.86
N ARG A 212 -1.32 26.81 13.28
CA ARG A 212 -1.46 28.17 12.74
C ARG A 212 -2.42 28.21 11.56
N VAL A 213 -2.33 27.26 10.63
CA VAL A 213 -3.28 27.17 9.53
C VAL A 213 -4.70 26.96 10.07
N ASN A 214 -4.89 26.03 11.01
CA ASN A 214 -6.18 25.75 11.60
C ASN A 214 -6.75 26.96 12.34
N ALA A 215 -5.92 27.79 12.97
CA ALA A 215 -6.35 29.04 13.58
C ALA A 215 -6.86 30.06 12.53
N ILE A 216 -6.15 30.21 11.41
CA ILE A 216 -6.57 31.08 10.29
C ILE A 216 -7.92 30.61 9.72
N ILE A 217 -8.05 29.30 9.45
CA ILE A 217 -9.29 28.72 8.94
C ILE A 217 -10.43 28.87 9.95
N SER A 218 -10.18 28.64 11.24
CA SER A 218 -11.20 28.78 12.29
C SER A 218 -11.63 30.24 12.50
N LYS A 219 -10.71 31.21 12.34
CA LYS A 219 -11.05 32.64 12.36
C LYS A 219 -11.97 33.00 11.19
N LYS A 220 -11.70 32.47 9.99
CA LYS A 220 -12.51 32.71 8.79
C LYS A 220 -13.86 31.98 8.82
N PHE A 221 -13.89 30.78 9.40
CA PHE A 221 -15.08 29.92 9.48
C PHE A 221 -15.29 29.41 10.93
N PRO A 222 -15.81 30.25 11.84
CA PRO A 222 -15.84 29.94 13.29
C PRO A 222 -16.86 28.88 13.70
N THR A 223 -17.81 28.53 12.82
CA THR A 223 -18.90 27.58 13.12
C THR A 223 -18.86 26.33 12.25
N SER A 224 -17.72 26.04 11.62
CA SER A 224 -17.54 24.88 10.75
C SER A 224 -16.60 23.86 11.36
N LYS A 225 -16.79 22.61 10.96
CA LYS A 225 -15.77 21.57 11.10
C LYS A 225 -14.86 21.65 9.87
N ASN A 226 -13.55 21.54 10.12
CA ASN A 226 -12.52 21.71 9.09
C ASN A 226 -11.71 20.42 9.00
N GLU A 227 -11.45 19.94 7.79
CA GLU A 227 -10.64 18.74 7.53
C GLU A 227 -9.72 19.02 6.34
N ILE A 228 -8.44 18.66 6.45
CA ILE A 228 -7.50 18.77 5.33
C ILE A 228 -7.74 17.59 4.41
N LEU A 229 -8.00 17.86 3.12
CA LEU A 229 -8.18 16.82 2.12
C LEU A 229 -6.91 16.54 1.32
N TYR A 230 -6.12 17.58 1.08
CA TYR A 230 -4.92 17.51 0.25
C TYR A 230 -4.05 18.73 0.51
N PHE A 231 -2.74 18.58 0.31
CA PHE A 231 -1.83 19.71 0.27
C PHE A 231 -0.67 19.42 -0.67
N ASN A 232 -0.10 20.49 -1.19
CA ASN A 232 1.17 20.45 -1.90
C ASN A 232 2.07 21.60 -1.47
N ASP A 233 3.14 21.85 -2.21
CA ASP A 233 4.11 22.91 -1.94
C ASP A 233 3.56 24.33 -2.17
N LYS A 234 2.33 24.47 -2.70
CA LYS A 234 1.69 25.76 -3.00
C LYS A 234 0.32 25.93 -2.34
N TYR A 235 -0.44 24.85 -2.18
CA TYR A 235 -1.86 24.90 -1.84
C TYR A 235 -2.21 23.93 -0.71
N LEU A 236 -3.17 24.33 0.12
CA LEU A 236 -3.83 23.52 1.15
C LEU A 236 -5.33 23.46 0.85
N PHE A 237 -5.88 22.25 0.79
CA PHE A 237 -7.29 22.01 0.52
C PHE A 237 -8.00 21.64 1.80
N TYR A 238 -8.97 22.47 2.19
CA TYR A 238 -9.80 22.25 3.35
C TYR A 238 -11.24 21.92 2.94
N LYS A 239 -11.78 20.86 3.52
CA LYS A 239 -13.21 20.63 3.58
C LYS A 239 -13.79 21.40 4.75
N ILE A 240 -14.73 22.29 4.45
CA ILE A 240 -15.47 23.11 5.42
C ILE A 240 -16.90 22.59 5.48
N THR A 241 -17.26 21.97 6.61
CA THR A 241 -18.60 21.44 6.88
C THR A 241 -19.31 22.35 7.88
N PHE A 242 -20.34 23.06 7.43
CA PHE A 242 -21.13 23.96 8.27
C PHE A 242 -22.16 23.17 9.08
N THR A 243 -22.06 23.21 10.42
CA THR A 243 -22.95 22.44 11.31
C THR A 243 -24.27 23.14 11.63
N LYS A 244 -24.38 24.45 11.38
CA LYS A 244 -25.60 25.25 11.58
C LYS A 244 -25.79 26.25 10.43
N ALA A 245 -27.03 26.38 9.95
CA ALA A 245 -27.41 27.48 9.06
C ALA A 245 -27.20 28.81 9.80
N LYS A 246 -26.32 29.65 9.25
CA LYS A 246 -26.02 30.96 9.84
C LYS A 246 -27.12 32.01 9.64
N SER A 247 -28.14 31.76 8.81
CA SER A 247 -29.32 32.62 8.71
C SER A 247 -30.49 31.92 8.00
N LYS A 248 -31.72 32.41 8.20
CA LYS A 248 -32.94 31.97 7.47
C LYS A 248 -32.86 32.18 5.96
N ASP A 249 -31.94 33.02 5.48
CA ASP A 249 -31.85 33.42 4.06
C ASP A 249 -30.63 32.82 3.32
N SER A 250 -29.66 32.23 4.04
CA SER A 250 -28.49 31.60 3.43
C SER A 250 -28.60 30.07 3.49
N LYS A 251 -29.22 29.47 2.46
CA LYS A 251 -29.29 28.02 2.23
C LYS A 251 -27.95 27.39 1.81
N GLU A 252 -26.83 27.81 2.38
CA GLU A 252 -25.55 27.15 2.14
C GLU A 252 -25.38 25.96 3.08
N PHE A 253 -26.25 24.98 2.93
CA PHE A 253 -26.03 23.65 3.47
C PHE A 253 -25.18 22.87 2.47
N GLY A 254 -24.01 22.43 2.91
CA GLY A 254 -23.13 21.60 2.10
C GLY A 254 -21.68 21.76 2.49
N ASP A 255 -20.91 20.74 2.13
CA ASP A 255 -19.46 20.78 2.25
C ASP A 255 -18.90 21.73 1.18
N LYS A 256 -18.07 22.68 1.60
CA LYS A 256 -17.32 23.55 0.70
C LYS A 256 -15.85 23.23 0.72
N ILE A 257 -15.20 23.30 -0.42
CA ILE A 257 -13.73 23.20 -0.51
C ILE A 257 -13.14 24.60 -0.49
N TYR A 258 -12.33 24.88 0.52
CA TYR A 258 -11.55 26.10 0.64
C TYR A 258 -10.09 25.80 0.30
N ILE A 259 -9.53 26.53 -0.67
CA ILE A 259 -8.14 26.38 -1.08
C ILE A 259 -7.37 27.56 -0.52
N LEU A 260 -6.35 27.28 0.28
CA LEU A 260 -5.46 28.26 0.87
C LEU A 260 -4.11 28.21 0.16
N GLU A 261 -3.60 29.35 -0.27
CA GLU A 261 -2.23 29.45 -0.80
C GLU A 261 -1.23 29.54 0.35
N LEU A 262 -0.19 28.72 0.33
CA LEU A 262 0.80 28.67 1.41
C LEU A 262 1.55 30.00 1.59
N ASN A 263 1.73 30.77 0.53
CA ASN A 263 2.38 32.09 0.62
C ASN A 263 1.62 33.05 1.56
N GLN A 264 0.30 32.95 1.63
CA GLN A 264 -0.54 33.78 2.52
C GLN A 264 -0.27 33.49 4.01
N LEU A 265 0.28 32.32 4.35
CA LEU A 265 0.62 31.98 5.74
C LEU A 265 1.84 32.75 6.27
N PHE A 266 2.69 33.23 5.37
CA PHE A 266 3.96 33.89 5.71
C PHE A 266 3.90 35.41 5.59
N ASP A 267 2.85 35.96 4.99
CA ASP A 267 2.65 37.40 4.93
C ASP A 267 2.42 37.96 6.34
N LYS A 268 3.41 38.70 6.82
CA LYS A 268 3.43 39.30 8.17
C LYS A 268 2.38 40.40 8.34
N ASN A 269 1.71 40.82 7.27
CA ASN A 269 0.81 41.97 7.26
C ASN A 269 -0.63 41.64 7.71
N GLU A 270 -0.96 40.37 8.02
CA GLU A 270 -2.31 39.96 8.48
C GLU A 270 -2.40 39.59 9.97
N ASN A 271 -1.34 39.83 10.76
CA ASN A 271 -1.37 39.64 12.23
C ASN A 271 -1.51 40.96 12.99
#